data_AF-A0A925SD75-F1
#
_entry.id   AF-A0A925SD75-F1
#
_cell.length_a   1.000
_cell.length_b   1.000
_cell.length_c   1.000
_cell.angle_alpha   90.00
_cell.angle_beta   90.00
_cell.angle_gamma   90.00
#
_symmetry.space_group_name_H-M   'P 1'
#
loop_
_entity.id
_entity.type
_entity.pdbx_description
1 polymer ?
#
loop_
_entity_poly.entity_id
_entity_poly.type
_entity_poly.pdbx_seq_one_letter_code
_entity_poly.pdbx_strand_id
1 'polypeptide(L)'
;MHTFTFPSRLILLVCLIIFSACQKTVPPPPAPVLPVPTERQLAWHELEQYAFIHFTTNTFTDKEWGFGDESESVFNPTAMDVTQWTSTIKKAGLKGLVLTCKHHDGFCLWPSKYTEHSVKNSPYKDGKGNVVDEVEKACRQDSLKFGVYLSPWDRNRADYGSASYVEYYRNQLKELFEAHSPVFEMWFDGANGGDGYYGGANEKRKIDGKTYYDWPTTLKLVREMEPNVIFFSDAGPDIRWCGNERGYVNETNWNTINADTLYAGKGGIENLLNTGEENGVNWIPAEVDVSIRPGWFYHAKEDSLVKTPEQLFDIYLSSVGRGSNLILNIPPDRRGLINEIDVASLMGWKKLIDERFQTNLAKDKPVVASSFRGESSAYGPEKVTDGNKDTYWAIDDEQKAGSVEIDLGENKQINYILVQEYIKLGQRVKSFSIETLQNNQWVEVANGTTIGYKRILRITPVEAQKVRLVIKDSKACPVISNIEIY
;
A
#
# COMPACT_ATOMS: atom_id res chain seq x y z
N MET A 1 -49.34 74.92 56.79
CA MET A 1 -49.37 73.53 57.29
C MET A 1 -49.62 72.61 56.10
N HIS A 2 -48.77 71.57 55.96
CA HIS A 2 -48.87 70.36 55.12
C HIS A 2 -48.79 70.51 53.58
N THR A 3 -47.72 70.14 52.87
CA THR A 3 -46.91 68.89 52.66
C THR A 3 -47.42 67.97 51.54
N PHE A 4 -46.57 67.80 50.52
CA PHE A 4 -46.70 66.97 49.30
C PHE A 4 -46.10 65.57 49.47
N THR A 5 -46.61 64.57 48.74
CA THR A 5 -45.92 63.30 48.41
C THR A 5 -46.41 62.67 47.09
N PHE A 6 -45.46 62.20 46.26
CA PHE A 6 -45.60 61.37 45.05
C PHE A 6 -45.39 59.87 45.38
N PRO A 7 -45.83 58.91 44.54
CA PRO A 7 -45.30 57.55 44.56
C PRO A 7 -44.55 57.13 43.29
N SER A 8 -43.48 56.37 43.52
CA SER A 8 -42.51 55.82 42.56
C SER A 8 -42.76 54.34 42.36
N ARG A 9 -43.08 53.88 41.13
CA ARG A 9 -42.88 52.47 40.68
C ARG A 9 -42.81 52.40 39.15
N LEU A 10 -41.63 52.65 38.62
CA LEU A 10 -41.18 52.21 37.30
C LEU A 10 -39.68 51.91 37.46
N ILE A 11 -39.15 50.94 36.71
CA ILE A 11 -37.79 50.34 36.83
C ILE A 11 -37.80 49.00 37.58
N LEU A 12 -38.29 47.96 36.90
CA LEU A 12 -37.75 46.60 37.00
C LEU A 12 -38.14 45.77 35.76
N LEU A 13 -37.85 46.25 34.55
CA LEU A 13 -38.13 45.49 33.33
C LEU A 13 -37.18 45.80 32.16
N VAL A 14 -35.88 45.97 32.42
CA VAL A 14 -34.86 46.00 31.35
C VAL A 14 -33.54 45.50 31.92
N CYS A 15 -33.35 44.18 32.02
CA CYS A 15 -32.03 43.56 32.16
C CYS A 15 -32.06 42.01 31.98
N LEU A 16 -32.99 41.47 31.19
CA LEU A 16 -32.75 40.18 30.52
C LEU A 16 -32.14 40.49 29.14
N ILE A 17 -30.89 40.96 29.17
CA ILE A 17 -30.04 40.99 27.98
C ILE A 17 -29.69 39.53 27.70
N ILE A 18 -30.43 38.95 26.75
CA ILE A 18 -29.98 38.05 25.69
C ILE A 18 -28.50 37.63 25.85
N PHE A 19 -28.24 36.68 26.75
CA PHE A 19 -27.15 35.72 26.57
C PHE A 19 -27.72 34.54 25.78
N SER A 20 -28.26 34.80 24.59
CA SER A 20 -28.17 33.79 23.53
C SER A 20 -26.69 33.75 23.18
N ALA A 21 -25.93 32.96 23.92
CA ALA A 21 -24.68 32.45 23.41
C ALA A 21 -25.03 31.84 22.05
N CYS A 22 -24.60 32.49 20.97
CA CYS A 22 -24.44 31.82 19.69
C CYS A 22 -23.48 30.65 19.97
N GLN A 23 -24.01 29.51 20.41
CA GLN A 23 -23.33 28.26 20.22
C GLN A 23 -23.22 28.13 18.71
N LYS A 24 -22.09 28.57 18.14
CA LYS A 24 -21.72 28.24 16.78
C LYS A 24 -21.78 26.72 16.73
N THR A 25 -22.84 26.19 16.13
CA THR A 25 -23.01 24.76 15.94
C THR A 25 -21.83 24.28 15.13
N VAL A 26 -21.08 23.31 15.64
CA VAL A 26 -19.96 22.71 14.90
C VAL A 26 -20.50 22.24 13.55
N PRO A 27 -19.98 22.74 12.42
CA PRO A 27 -20.48 22.32 11.12
C PRO A 27 -20.22 20.83 10.93
N PRO A 28 -21.09 20.12 10.18
CA PRO A 28 -20.87 18.71 9.90
C PRO A 28 -19.56 18.51 9.11
N PRO A 29 -18.95 17.32 9.16
CA PRO A 29 -17.79 16.97 8.35
C PRO A 29 -18.02 17.27 6.86
N PRO A 30 -16.97 17.57 6.08
CA PRO A 30 -17.07 17.62 4.64
C PRO A 30 -17.68 16.32 4.09
N ALA A 31 -18.56 16.44 3.10
CA ALA A 31 -19.09 15.27 2.40
C ALA A 31 -17.94 14.50 1.71
N PRO A 32 -18.01 13.15 1.64
CA PRO A 32 -16.99 12.36 0.96
C PRO A 32 -16.98 12.64 -0.55
N VAL A 33 -15.79 12.65 -1.15
CA VAL A 33 -15.62 12.58 -2.61
C VAL A 33 -15.54 11.12 -2.99
N LEU A 34 -16.59 10.60 -3.63
CA LEU A 34 -16.65 9.19 -4.01
C LEU A 34 -15.74 8.88 -5.22
N PRO A 35 -15.26 7.62 -5.33
CA PRO A 35 -15.34 6.55 -4.34
C PRO A 35 -14.40 6.77 -3.14
N VAL A 36 -14.68 6.09 -2.03
CA VAL A 36 -13.84 6.09 -0.81
C VAL A 36 -13.28 4.68 -0.55
N PRO A 37 -12.11 4.56 0.10
CA PRO A 37 -11.58 3.26 0.49
C PRO A 37 -12.54 2.54 1.45
N THR A 38 -12.66 1.23 1.27
CA THR A 38 -13.26 0.34 2.27
C THR A 38 -12.32 0.18 3.48
N GLU A 39 -12.84 -0.31 4.62
CA GLU A 39 -12.03 -0.54 5.83
C GLU A 39 -10.83 -1.46 5.60
N ARG A 40 -10.98 -2.50 4.77
CA ARG A 40 -9.87 -3.39 4.38
C ARG A 40 -8.80 -2.64 3.59
N GLN A 41 -9.19 -1.72 2.69
CA GLN A 41 -8.26 -0.92 1.89
C GLN A 41 -7.58 0.14 2.75
N LEU A 42 -8.26 0.70 3.75
CA LEU A 42 -7.63 1.55 4.75
C LEU A 42 -6.57 0.79 5.54
N ALA A 43 -6.91 -0.40 6.06
CA ALA A 43 -5.96 -1.26 6.76
C ALA A 43 -4.77 -1.66 5.86
N TRP A 44 -5.00 -1.83 4.56
CA TRP A 44 -3.96 -2.06 3.57
C TRP A 44 -3.06 -0.84 3.39
N HIS A 45 -3.61 0.37 3.18
CA HIS A 45 -2.83 1.61 3.10
C HIS A 45 -1.94 1.83 4.34
N GLU A 46 -2.44 1.46 5.53
CA GLU A 46 -1.66 1.52 6.78
C GLU A 46 -0.45 0.57 6.81
N LEU A 47 -0.40 -0.45 5.95
CA LEU A 47 0.76 -1.32 5.82
C LEU A 47 1.95 -0.56 5.24
N GLU A 48 1.74 0.24 4.21
CA GLU A 48 2.74 0.98 3.42
C GLU A 48 3.73 0.09 2.68
N GLN A 49 4.32 -0.89 3.37
CA GLN A 49 5.32 -1.78 2.80
C GLN A 49 5.30 -3.18 3.42
N TYR A 50 5.45 -4.19 2.56
CA TYR A 50 5.53 -5.61 2.93
C TYR A 50 6.42 -6.37 1.94
N ALA A 51 6.72 -7.63 2.25
CA ALA A 51 7.61 -8.47 1.46
C ALA A 51 6.83 -9.36 0.48
N PHE A 52 7.48 -9.65 -0.65
CA PHE A 52 7.16 -10.81 -1.50
C PHE A 52 8.27 -11.86 -1.32
N ILE A 53 7.91 -13.14 -1.30
CA ILE A 53 8.87 -14.25 -1.32
C ILE A 53 8.58 -15.14 -2.52
N HIS A 54 9.46 -15.10 -3.52
CA HIS A 54 9.51 -16.06 -4.61
C HIS A 54 10.45 -17.21 -4.28
N PHE A 55 9.89 -18.40 -4.04
CA PHE A 55 10.68 -19.59 -3.70
C PHE A 55 9.99 -20.88 -4.13
N THR A 56 10.43 -21.50 -5.23
CA THR A 56 9.91 -22.78 -5.75
C THR A 56 11.05 -23.62 -6.34
N THR A 57 10.74 -24.63 -7.13
CA THR A 57 11.71 -25.37 -7.98
C THR A 57 12.56 -24.46 -8.87
N ASN A 58 12.06 -23.27 -9.21
CA ASN A 58 12.79 -22.22 -9.94
C ASN A 58 14.12 -21.81 -9.29
N THR A 59 14.15 -21.66 -7.96
CA THR A 59 15.38 -21.32 -7.20
C THR A 59 16.49 -22.36 -7.40
N PHE A 60 16.10 -23.64 -7.51
CA PHE A 60 17.02 -24.76 -7.65
C PHE A 60 17.43 -25.00 -9.11
N THR A 61 16.59 -24.60 -10.05
CA THR A 61 16.83 -24.74 -11.50
C THR A 61 17.40 -23.49 -12.16
N ASP A 62 17.61 -22.41 -11.40
CA ASP A 62 18.14 -21.13 -11.88
C ASP A 62 17.28 -20.48 -12.98
N LYS A 63 15.95 -20.59 -12.84
CA LYS A 63 14.97 -20.04 -13.78
C LYS A 63 14.09 -18.99 -13.12
N GLU A 64 13.73 -17.96 -13.88
CA GLU A 64 12.64 -17.05 -13.51
C GLU A 64 11.29 -17.76 -13.73
N TRP A 65 11.09 -18.37 -14.89
CA TRP A 65 9.87 -19.10 -15.24
C TRP A 65 10.20 -20.56 -15.60
N GLY A 66 9.91 -21.49 -14.68
CA GLY A 66 10.01 -22.93 -14.91
C GLY A 66 8.97 -23.43 -15.90
N PHE A 67 9.28 -24.50 -16.65
CA PHE A 67 8.40 -25.03 -17.70
C PHE A 67 7.31 -25.96 -17.14
N GLY A 68 7.36 -26.29 -15.85
CA GLY A 68 6.50 -27.27 -15.19
C GLY A 68 6.94 -28.71 -15.40
N ASP A 69 8.13 -28.93 -15.98
CA ASP A 69 8.80 -30.22 -16.13
C ASP A 69 9.87 -30.47 -15.05
N GLU A 70 10.05 -29.52 -14.14
CA GLU A 70 11.01 -29.61 -13.05
C GLU A 70 10.71 -30.86 -12.19
N SER A 71 11.73 -31.69 -11.92
CA SER A 71 11.54 -32.81 -11.01
C SER A 71 11.34 -32.29 -9.59
N GLU A 72 10.37 -32.83 -8.85
CA GLU A 72 10.13 -32.51 -7.45
C GLU A 72 11.38 -32.76 -6.58
N SER A 73 12.24 -33.68 -7.02
CA SER A 73 13.51 -34.02 -6.36
C SER A 73 14.49 -32.86 -6.25
N VAL A 74 14.38 -31.84 -7.13
CA VAL A 74 15.28 -30.67 -7.11
C VAL A 74 14.97 -29.72 -5.96
N PHE A 75 13.75 -29.75 -5.42
CA PHE A 75 13.36 -28.92 -4.28
C PHE A 75 13.87 -29.55 -2.97
N ASN A 76 15.07 -29.14 -2.55
CA ASN A 76 15.68 -29.66 -1.33
C ASN A 76 16.56 -28.60 -0.64
N PRO A 77 15.96 -27.58 0.00
CA PRO A 77 16.75 -26.59 0.71
C PRO A 77 17.50 -27.21 1.89
N THR A 78 18.80 -26.94 1.97
CA THR A 78 19.71 -27.64 2.89
C THR A 78 19.68 -27.10 4.32
N ALA A 79 19.20 -25.87 4.53
CA ALA A 79 19.22 -25.18 5.81
C ALA A 79 18.01 -24.25 5.98
N MET A 80 16.84 -24.63 5.44
CA MET A 80 15.67 -23.75 5.42
C MET A 80 15.29 -23.26 6.82
N ASP A 81 15.20 -21.94 6.97
CA ASP A 81 14.78 -21.28 8.20
C ASP A 81 13.86 -20.09 7.88
N VAL A 82 12.56 -20.34 7.91
CA VAL A 82 11.53 -19.30 7.68
C VAL A 82 11.46 -18.27 8.81
N THR A 83 12.01 -18.58 9.99
CA THR A 83 12.12 -17.61 11.09
C THR A 83 13.21 -16.58 10.80
N GLN A 84 14.27 -16.96 10.08
CA GLN A 84 15.26 -16.01 9.56
C GLN A 84 14.62 -15.06 8.53
N TRP A 85 13.68 -15.54 7.71
CA TRP A 85 12.98 -14.70 6.73
C TRP A 85 12.15 -13.62 7.44
N THR A 86 11.26 -14.06 8.32
CA THR A 86 10.33 -13.19 9.05
C THR A 86 11.05 -12.22 10.00
N SER A 87 12.08 -12.67 10.71
CA SER A 87 12.93 -11.78 11.52
C SER A 87 13.61 -10.71 10.66
N THR A 88 14.13 -11.07 9.48
CA THR A 88 14.80 -10.12 8.57
C THR A 88 13.81 -9.08 8.04
N ILE A 89 12.65 -9.53 7.55
CA ILE A 89 11.55 -8.70 7.03
C ILE A 89 11.08 -7.69 8.10
N LYS A 90 10.83 -8.17 9.31
CA LYS A 90 10.43 -7.34 10.45
C LYS A 90 11.49 -6.31 10.83
N LYS A 91 12.76 -6.71 10.90
CA LYS A 91 13.87 -5.79 11.18
C LYS A 91 14.03 -4.74 10.09
N ALA A 92 13.71 -5.06 8.84
CA ALA A 92 13.68 -4.13 7.72
C ALA A 92 12.48 -3.16 7.77
N GLY A 93 11.55 -3.33 8.71
CA GLY A 93 10.37 -2.47 8.86
C GLY A 93 9.20 -2.80 7.92
N LEU A 94 9.24 -3.96 7.27
CA LEU A 94 8.15 -4.49 6.45
C LEU A 94 7.09 -5.12 7.35
N LYS A 95 5.80 -4.93 7.02
CA LYS A 95 4.67 -5.27 7.93
C LYS A 95 3.94 -6.58 7.57
N GLY A 96 4.33 -7.23 6.48
CA GLY A 96 3.72 -8.46 6.00
C GLY A 96 4.60 -9.21 5.00
N LEU A 97 4.12 -10.36 4.55
CA LEU A 97 4.79 -11.28 3.63
C LEU A 97 3.74 -11.98 2.76
N VAL A 98 3.84 -11.83 1.44
CA VAL A 98 3.11 -12.63 0.45
C VAL A 98 4.03 -13.74 -0.07
N LEU A 99 3.61 -15.00 0.03
CA LEU A 99 4.41 -16.16 -0.37
C LEU A 99 3.91 -16.73 -1.70
N THR A 100 4.81 -17.02 -2.65
CA THR A 100 4.49 -17.82 -3.83
C THR A 100 4.23 -19.28 -3.47
N CYS A 101 3.03 -19.57 -2.96
CA CYS A 101 2.60 -20.91 -2.58
C CYS A 101 2.67 -21.87 -3.78
N LYS A 102 2.40 -21.36 -4.99
CA LYS A 102 2.64 -22.02 -6.28
C LYS A 102 2.94 -20.96 -7.33
N HIS A 103 4.03 -21.12 -8.08
CA HIS A 103 4.38 -20.25 -9.22
C HIS A 103 3.88 -20.83 -10.55
N HIS A 104 4.23 -20.23 -11.70
CA HIS A 104 3.82 -20.69 -13.02
C HIS A 104 4.30 -22.12 -13.35
N ASP A 105 5.40 -22.56 -12.73
CA ASP A 105 5.89 -23.94 -12.84
C ASP A 105 4.87 -24.97 -12.32
N GLY A 106 3.94 -24.55 -11.44
CA GLY A 106 2.88 -25.39 -10.90
C GLY A 106 3.29 -26.17 -9.65
N PHE A 107 4.54 -26.04 -9.19
CA PHE A 107 5.03 -26.75 -8.01
C PHE A 107 4.42 -26.16 -6.74
N CYS A 108 3.66 -26.96 -6.00
CA CYS A 108 2.99 -26.50 -4.77
C CYS A 108 3.89 -26.65 -3.54
N LEU A 109 4.04 -25.57 -2.78
CA LEU A 109 4.84 -25.49 -1.55
C LEU A 109 4.19 -26.12 -0.30
N TRP A 110 2.98 -26.64 -0.45
CA TRP A 110 2.26 -27.41 0.56
C TRP A 110 1.88 -28.79 -0.02
N PRO A 111 1.61 -29.81 0.82
CA PRO A 111 1.25 -31.15 0.36
C PRO A 111 -0.21 -31.20 -0.14
N SER A 112 -0.49 -30.50 -1.26
CA SER A 112 -1.82 -30.42 -1.86
C SER A 112 -2.38 -31.80 -2.20
N LYS A 113 -3.67 -32.01 -1.93
CA LYS A 113 -4.38 -33.25 -2.26
C LYS A 113 -4.67 -33.39 -3.76
N TYR A 114 -4.54 -32.30 -4.51
CA TYR A 114 -5.02 -32.20 -5.89
C TYR A 114 -3.93 -32.34 -6.95
N THR A 115 -2.65 -32.38 -6.55
CA THR A 115 -1.52 -32.56 -7.48
C THR A 115 -0.41 -33.40 -6.85
N GLU A 116 0.32 -34.13 -7.68
CA GLU A 116 1.57 -34.81 -7.30
C GLU A 116 2.79 -33.88 -7.42
N HIS A 117 2.68 -32.80 -8.21
CA HIS A 117 3.75 -31.83 -8.38
C HIS A 117 3.79 -30.85 -7.19
N SER A 118 4.29 -31.32 -6.05
CA SER A 118 4.33 -30.58 -4.78
C SER A 118 5.42 -31.08 -3.85
N VAL A 119 5.64 -30.35 -2.76
CA VAL A 119 6.60 -30.71 -1.69
C VAL A 119 6.41 -32.10 -1.09
N LYS A 120 5.23 -32.72 -1.23
CA LYS A 120 5.00 -34.09 -0.72
C LYS A 120 5.84 -35.15 -1.45
N ASN A 121 6.28 -34.85 -2.67
CA ASN A 121 7.12 -35.70 -3.51
C ASN A 121 8.56 -35.17 -3.61
N SER A 122 8.94 -34.18 -2.80
CA SER A 122 10.32 -33.69 -2.72
C SER A 122 11.07 -34.29 -1.52
N PRO A 123 12.42 -34.23 -1.49
CA PRO A 123 13.22 -34.68 -0.36
C PRO A 123 13.09 -33.77 0.86
N TYR A 124 12.51 -32.59 0.72
CA TYR A 124 12.39 -31.63 1.80
C TYR A 124 11.60 -32.22 2.97
N LYS A 125 12.28 -32.38 4.12
CA LYS A 125 11.75 -33.04 5.32
C LYS A 125 11.13 -34.41 5.02
N ASP A 126 11.80 -35.20 4.18
CA ASP A 126 11.37 -36.55 3.78
C ASP A 126 9.95 -36.58 3.18
N GLY A 127 9.59 -35.56 2.38
CA GLY A 127 8.27 -35.40 1.77
C GLY A 127 7.17 -35.00 2.74
N LYS A 128 7.51 -34.60 3.97
CA LYS A 128 6.56 -34.19 5.02
C LYS A 128 6.58 -32.69 5.29
N GLY A 129 7.35 -31.93 4.51
CA GLY A 129 7.42 -30.48 4.63
C GLY A 129 6.12 -29.80 4.18
N ASN A 130 5.83 -28.65 4.78
CA ASN A 130 4.77 -27.75 4.33
C ASN A 130 5.26 -26.31 4.55
N VAL A 131 5.80 -25.71 3.49
CA VAL A 131 6.46 -24.40 3.58
C VAL A 131 5.43 -23.30 3.84
N VAL A 132 4.22 -23.43 3.31
CA VAL A 132 3.13 -22.47 3.53
C VAL A 132 2.77 -22.40 5.02
N ASP A 133 2.56 -23.55 5.66
CA ASP A 133 2.31 -23.66 7.10
C ASP A 133 3.46 -23.05 7.92
N GLU A 134 4.71 -23.34 7.54
CA GLU A 134 5.89 -22.87 8.25
C GLU A 134 6.01 -21.35 8.20
N VAL A 135 5.81 -20.75 7.01
CA VAL A 135 5.86 -19.31 6.80
C VAL A 135 4.71 -18.60 7.50
N GLU A 136 3.48 -19.12 7.41
CA GLU A 136 2.32 -18.53 8.10
C GLU A 136 2.54 -18.50 9.61
N LYS A 137 2.98 -19.62 10.20
CA LYS A 137 3.25 -19.72 11.64
C LYS A 137 4.35 -18.74 12.06
N ALA A 138 5.41 -18.61 11.28
CA ALA A 138 6.49 -17.66 11.55
C ALA A 138 5.99 -16.21 11.44
N CYS A 139 5.18 -15.88 10.43
CA CYS A 139 4.57 -14.55 10.30
C CYS A 139 3.72 -14.20 11.52
N ARG A 140 2.89 -15.14 11.98
CA ARG A 140 2.06 -14.98 13.17
C ARG A 140 2.89 -14.76 14.43
N GLN A 141 3.98 -15.51 14.60
CA GLN A 141 4.90 -15.35 15.74
C GLN A 141 5.58 -13.98 15.74
N ASP A 142 5.90 -13.45 14.55
CA ASP A 142 6.58 -12.17 14.41
C ASP A 142 5.64 -10.96 14.26
N SER A 143 4.32 -11.19 14.33
CA SER A 143 3.28 -10.18 14.09
C SER A 143 3.32 -9.56 12.69
N LEU A 144 3.78 -10.32 11.69
CA LEU A 144 3.69 -9.98 10.28
C LEU A 144 2.36 -10.48 9.70
N LYS A 145 1.77 -9.72 8.79
CA LYS A 145 0.61 -10.21 8.03
C LYS A 145 1.03 -11.24 6.98
N PHE A 146 0.25 -12.30 6.83
CA PHE A 146 0.52 -13.37 5.85
C PHE A 146 -0.42 -13.28 4.64
N GLY A 147 0.14 -13.31 3.44
CA GLY A 147 -0.55 -13.25 2.17
C GLY A 147 -0.15 -14.42 1.27
N VAL A 148 -1.00 -14.71 0.29
CA VAL A 148 -0.87 -15.86 -0.60
C VAL A 148 -0.77 -15.40 -2.04
N TYR A 149 0.26 -15.88 -2.74
CA TYR A 149 0.30 -15.91 -4.20
C TYR A 149 0.07 -17.36 -4.65
N LEU A 150 -0.89 -17.54 -5.55
CA LEU A 150 -1.21 -18.81 -6.19
C LEU A 150 -1.37 -18.52 -7.68
N SER A 151 -0.39 -18.90 -8.48
CA SER A 151 -0.39 -18.60 -9.91
C SER A 151 -1.64 -19.16 -10.61
N PRO A 152 -2.45 -18.31 -11.29
CA PRO A 152 -3.54 -18.78 -12.13
C PRO A 152 -3.04 -19.60 -13.32
N TRP A 153 -1.92 -19.19 -13.93
CA TRP A 153 -1.25 -19.96 -14.97
C TRP A 153 -0.47 -21.13 -14.37
N ASP A 154 -0.62 -22.32 -14.94
CA ASP A 154 0.05 -23.53 -14.47
C ASP A 154 0.60 -24.32 -15.65
N ARG A 155 1.94 -24.37 -15.73
CA ARG A 155 2.68 -24.99 -16.82
C ARG A 155 2.89 -26.50 -16.60
N ASN A 156 2.53 -27.04 -15.44
CA ASN A 156 2.61 -28.48 -15.16
C ASN A 156 1.31 -29.19 -15.56
N ARG A 157 0.15 -28.60 -15.25
CA ARG A 157 -1.16 -29.28 -15.38
C ARG A 157 -1.58 -29.55 -16.83
N ALA A 158 -1.83 -30.82 -17.13
CA ALA A 158 -2.29 -31.30 -18.44
C ALA A 158 -3.64 -30.72 -18.88
N ASP A 159 -4.48 -30.30 -17.94
CA ASP A 159 -5.83 -29.78 -18.17
C ASP A 159 -5.94 -28.25 -18.09
N TYR A 160 -4.82 -27.53 -17.94
CA TYR A 160 -4.78 -26.06 -18.03
C TYR A 160 -5.36 -25.59 -19.37
N GLY A 161 -6.32 -24.66 -19.35
CA GLY A 161 -7.11 -24.25 -20.52
C GLY A 161 -8.46 -24.97 -20.66
N SER A 162 -8.78 -25.91 -19.77
CA SER A 162 -10.11 -26.54 -19.68
C SER A 162 -10.84 -26.14 -18.39
N ALA A 163 -12.15 -26.44 -18.31
CA ALA A 163 -12.97 -26.13 -17.14
C ALA A 163 -12.55 -26.91 -15.87
N SER A 164 -12.01 -28.13 -16.00
CA SER A 164 -11.57 -28.92 -14.84
C SER A 164 -10.41 -28.28 -14.10
N TYR A 165 -9.54 -27.54 -14.79
CA TYR A 165 -8.46 -26.80 -14.15
C TYR A 165 -8.98 -25.67 -13.25
N VAL A 166 -10.08 -25.02 -13.61
CA VAL A 166 -10.68 -23.95 -12.77
C VAL A 166 -11.22 -24.54 -11.46
N GLU A 167 -11.81 -25.75 -11.52
CA GLU A 167 -12.22 -26.49 -10.33
C GLU A 167 -11.01 -26.88 -9.46
N TYR A 168 -9.96 -27.42 -10.08
CA TYR A 168 -8.68 -27.71 -9.42
C TYR A 168 -8.12 -26.47 -8.70
N TYR A 169 -8.06 -25.33 -9.39
CA TYR A 169 -7.54 -24.08 -8.86
C TYR A 169 -8.35 -23.59 -7.65
N ARG A 170 -9.68 -23.63 -7.73
CA ARG A 170 -10.57 -23.26 -6.61
C ARG A 170 -10.44 -24.20 -5.43
N ASN A 171 -10.19 -25.48 -5.67
CA ASN A 171 -9.94 -26.44 -4.61
C ASN A 171 -8.61 -26.18 -3.89
N GLN A 172 -7.56 -25.76 -4.60
CA GLN A 172 -6.32 -25.30 -3.98
C GLN A 172 -6.49 -24.01 -3.17
N LEU A 173 -7.30 -23.06 -3.67
CA LEU A 173 -7.68 -21.89 -2.88
C LEU A 173 -8.39 -22.29 -1.58
N LYS A 174 -9.31 -23.25 -1.60
CA LYS A 174 -9.92 -23.77 -0.36
C LYS A 174 -8.88 -24.36 0.58
N GLU A 175 -7.96 -25.20 0.09
CA GLU A 175 -6.90 -25.76 0.95
C GLU A 175 -6.10 -24.66 1.66
N LEU A 176 -5.74 -23.60 0.94
CA LEU A 176 -4.95 -22.51 1.51
C LEU A 176 -5.76 -21.66 2.49
N PHE A 177 -6.98 -21.25 2.15
CA PHE A 177 -7.78 -20.33 2.97
C PHE A 177 -8.52 -21.01 4.14
N GLU A 178 -8.84 -22.31 4.05
CA GLU A 178 -9.41 -23.05 5.18
C GLU A 178 -8.34 -23.41 6.22
N ALA A 179 -7.11 -23.66 5.79
CA ALA A 179 -6.00 -24.01 6.68
C ALA A 179 -5.29 -22.78 7.28
N HIS A 180 -5.28 -21.66 6.57
CA HIS A 180 -4.55 -20.46 6.94
C HIS A 180 -5.54 -19.29 7.05
N SER A 181 -5.71 -18.77 8.26
CA SER A 181 -6.46 -17.54 8.52
C SER A 181 -5.92 -16.87 9.79
N PRO A 182 -5.74 -15.54 9.83
CA PRO A 182 -6.13 -14.58 8.78
C PRO A 182 -5.12 -14.51 7.62
N VAL A 183 -5.64 -14.40 6.39
CA VAL A 183 -4.87 -14.04 5.18
C VAL A 183 -5.19 -12.61 4.78
N PHE A 184 -4.20 -11.71 4.75
CA PHE A 184 -4.45 -10.30 4.47
C PHE A 184 -4.56 -9.98 2.98
N GLU A 185 -3.88 -10.75 2.14
CA GLU A 185 -3.79 -10.49 0.70
C GLU A 185 -3.73 -11.79 -0.11
N MET A 186 -4.42 -11.78 -1.25
CA MET A 186 -4.41 -12.82 -2.26
C MET A 186 -3.97 -12.19 -3.58
N TRP A 187 -2.83 -12.65 -4.07
CA TRP A 187 -2.16 -12.08 -5.24
C TRP A 187 -2.44 -12.92 -6.48
N PHE A 188 -3.31 -12.42 -7.36
CA PHE A 188 -3.65 -13.07 -8.62
C PHE A 188 -2.86 -12.47 -9.78
N ASP A 189 -1.91 -13.25 -10.29
CA ASP A 189 -1.08 -12.87 -11.43
C ASP A 189 -1.87 -12.72 -12.74
N GLY A 190 -1.53 -11.70 -13.52
CA GLY A 190 -2.05 -11.46 -14.87
C GLY A 190 -1.37 -12.28 -15.96
N ALA A 191 -0.15 -12.80 -15.73
CA ALA A 191 0.56 -13.63 -16.68
C ALA A 191 -0.23 -14.92 -16.97
N ASN A 192 -0.51 -15.16 -18.25
CA ASN A 192 -1.31 -16.31 -18.66
C ASN A 192 -0.94 -16.78 -20.07
N GLY A 193 -0.95 -18.10 -20.25
CA GLY A 193 -0.87 -18.73 -21.57
C GLY A 193 0.51 -18.60 -22.21
N GLY A 194 1.22 -19.72 -22.30
CA GLY A 194 2.54 -19.76 -22.89
C GLY A 194 2.93 -21.18 -23.27
N ASP A 195 4.18 -21.34 -23.69
CA ASP A 195 4.83 -22.64 -23.75
C ASP A 195 4.88 -23.28 -22.36
N GLY A 196 4.89 -24.61 -22.27
CA GLY A 196 4.95 -25.31 -21.00
C GLY A 196 4.88 -26.83 -21.18
N TYR A 197 5.17 -27.55 -20.11
CA TYR A 197 5.16 -29.01 -20.05
C TYR A 197 3.76 -29.58 -20.25
N TYR A 198 2.77 -29.02 -19.56
CA TYR A 198 1.35 -29.38 -19.59
C TYR A 198 1.11 -30.90 -19.62
N GLY A 199 1.65 -31.61 -18.63
CA GLY A 199 1.53 -33.06 -18.52
C GLY A 199 2.28 -33.84 -19.61
N GLY A 200 3.34 -33.28 -20.17
CA GLY A 200 4.18 -33.90 -21.20
C GLY A 200 3.78 -33.57 -22.64
N ALA A 201 2.76 -32.72 -22.84
CA ALA A 201 2.39 -32.24 -24.17
C ALA A 201 3.46 -31.32 -24.78
N ASN A 202 4.21 -30.58 -23.95
CA ASN A 202 5.30 -29.68 -24.38
C ASN A 202 4.86 -28.73 -25.49
N GLU A 203 3.78 -27.99 -25.24
CA GLU A 203 3.09 -27.18 -26.24
C GLU A 203 2.87 -25.75 -25.75
N LYS A 204 2.32 -24.90 -26.61
CA LYS A 204 1.88 -23.55 -26.24
C LYS A 204 0.37 -23.52 -26.06
N ARG A 205 -0.10 -23.03 -24.91
CA ARG A 205 -1.53 -22.85 -24.63
C ARG A 205 -1.91 -21.38 -24.58
N LYS A 206 -3.14 -21.09 -25.01
CA LYS A 206 -3.76 -19.77 -24.91
C LYS A 206 -5.16 -19.94 -24.35
N ILE A 207 -5.53 -19.04 -23.44
CA ILE A 207 -6.85 -18.99 -22.82
C ILE A 207 -7.46 -17.61 -23.05
N ASP A 208 -8.78 -17.49 -22.88
CA ASP A 208 -9.43 -16.19 -22.80
C ASP A 208 -9.38 -15.70 -21.36
N GLY A 209 -8.40 -14.85 -21.03
CA GLY A 209 -8.16 -14.36 -19.66
C GLY A 209 -9.36 -13.64 -19.03
N LYS A 210 -10.31 -13.17 -19.87
CA LYS A 210 -11.52 -12.51 -19.40
C LYS A 210 -12.55 -13.49 -18.85
N THR A 211 -12.69 -14.66 -19.47
CA THR A 211 -13.80 -15.59 -19.20
C THR A 211 -13.35 -16.90 -18.58
N TYR A 212 -12.13 -17.35 -18.88
CA TYR A 212 -11.64 -18.68 -18.53
C TYR A 212 -11.69 -18.98 -17.03
N TYR A 213 -11.18 -18.07 -16.19
CA TYR A 213 -11.06 -18.30 -14.74
C TYR A 213 -12.36 -18.10 -13.96
N ASP A 214 -13.41 -17.54 -14.59
CA ASP A 214 -14.65 -17.14 -13.93
C ASP A 214 -14.36 -16.44 -12.59
N TRP A 215 -13.64 -15.31 -12.70
CA TRP A 215 -13.17 -14.53 -11.56
C TRP A 215 -14.27 -14.17 -10.57
N PRO A 216 -15.50 -13.77 -10.96
CA PRO A 216 -16.55 -13.45 -10.00
C PRO A 216 -16.83 -14.59 -9.01
N THR A 217 -16.92 -15.83 -9.49
CA THR A 217 -17.14 -17.01 -8.63
C THR A 217 -15.90 -17.32 -7.80
N THR A 218 -14.70 -17.23 -8.38
CA THR A 218 -13.43 -17.50 -7.68
C THR A 218 -13.19 -16.50 -6.55
N LEU A 219 -13.39 -15.21 -6.79
CA LEU A 219 -13.25 -14.14 -5.79
C LEU A 219 -14.30 -14.26 -4.70
N LYS A 220 -15.54 -14.58 -5.05
CA LYS A 220 -16.62 -14.82 -4.09
C LYS A 220 -16.27 -15.98 -3.14
N LEU A 221 -15.78 -17.09 -3.68
CA LEU A 221 -15.34 -18.24 -2.89
C LEU A 221 -14.31 -17.85 -1.83
N VAL A 222 -13.26 -17.13 -2.23
CA VAL A 222 -12.20 -16.70 -1.29
C VAL A 222 -12.74 -15.69 -0.28
N ARG A 223 -13.57 -14.74 -0.72
CA ARG A 223 -14.19 -13.73 0.16
C ARG A 223 -15.09 -14.32 1.23
N GLU A 224 -15.80 -15.40 0.93
CA GLU A 224 -16.65 -16.12 1.90
C GLU A 224 -15.83 -16.78 3.00
N MET A 225 -14.61 -17.25 2.71
CA MET A 225 -13.70 -17.84 3.69
C MET A 225 -12.89 -16.79 4.47
N GLU A 226 -12.45 -15.73 3.79
CA GLU A 226 -11.64 -14.65 4.38
C GLU A 226 -12.25 -13.28 4.05
N PRO A 227 -13.22 -12.81 4.87
CA PRO A 227 -13.98 -11.60 4.58
C PRO A 227 -13.16 -10.32 4.53
N ASN A 228 -11.92 -10.30 5.01
CA ASN A 228 -11.05 -9.12 5.05
C ASN A 228 -9.86 -9.16 4.08
N VAL A 229 -9.70 -10.22 3.28
CA VAL A 229 -8.58 -10.32 2.32
C VAL A 229 -8.59 -9.15 1.34
N ILE A 230 -7.42 -8.75 0.86
CA ILE A 230 -7.26 -7.84 -0.27
C ILE A 230 -6.97 -8.67 -1.52
N PHE A 231 -7.71 -8.43 -2.60
CA PHE A 231 -7.43 -9.02 -3.90
C PHE A 231 -6.59 -8.07 -4.74
N PHE A 232 -5.35 -8.50 -4.99
CA PHE A 232 -4.53 -7.95 -6.06
C PHE A 232 -4.85 -8.64 -7.39
N SER A 233 -4.96 -7.84 -8.44
CA SER A 233 -4.66 -8.24 -9.82
C SER A 233 -4.21 -7.00 -10.59
N ASP A 234 -3.87 -7.13 -11.88
CA ASP A 234 -3.52 -6.01 -12.76
C ASP A 234 -4.44 -4.79 -12.59
N ALA A 235 -5.75 -4.99 -12.43
CA ALA A 235 -6.73 -3.91 -12.38
C ALA A 235 -7.77 -4.05 -11.24
N GLY A 236 -7.49 -4.80 -10.18
CA GLY A 236 -8.39 -4.94 -9.03
C GLY A 236 -8.93 -6.38 -8.80
N PRO A 237 -9.97 -6.55 -7.98
CA PRO A 237 -10.96 -5.54 -7.63
C PRO A 237 -10.59 -4.65 -6.44
N ASP A 238 -9.69 -5.05 -5.55
CA ASP A 238 -9.39 -4.27 -4.34
C ASP A 238 -8.17 -3.37 -4.53
N ILE A 239 -7.09 -3.89 -5.12
CA ILE A 239 -5.87 -3.14 -5.43
C ILE A 239 -5.35 -3.53 -6.83
N ARG A 240 -4.62 -2.62 -7.47
CA ARG A 240 -4.13 -2.79 -8.85
C ARG A 240 -2.61 -2.88 -8.89
N TRP A 241 -2.10 -3.54 -9.92
CA TRP A 241 -0.70 -3.41 -10.33
C TRP A 241 -0.37 -1.95 -10.66
N CYS A 242 0.86 -1.50 -10.39
CA CYS A 242 1.28 -0.13 -10.71
C CYS A 242 1.69 0.07 -12.18
N GLY A 243 1.64 -0.97 -13.03
CA GLY A 243 1.98 -0.88 -14.45
C GLY A 243 3.47 -1.03 -14.76
N ASN A 244 4.31 -1.36 -13.78
CA ASN A 244 5.71 -1.71 -13.99
C ASN A 244 6.28 -2.49 -12.79
N GLU A 245 7.35 -3.23 -13.00
CA GLU A 245 8.09 -3.95 -11.94
C GLU A 245 9.39 -3.22 -11.53
N ARG A 246 9.49 -1.92 -11.83
CA ARG A 246 10.70 -1.09 -11.58
C ARG A 246 10.64 -0.35 -10.25
N GLY A 247 9.54 -0.48 -9.49
CA GLY A 247 9.44 0.07 -8.14
C GLY A 247 8.97 1.51 -8.07
N TYR A 248 8.09 1.99 -8.96
CA TYR A 248 7.55 3.35 -8.86
C TYR A 248 6.11 3.52 -9.38
N VAL A 249 5.40 4.49 -8.79
CA VAL A 249 4.27 5.19 -9.42
C VAL A 249 4.68 6.61 -9.83
N ASN A 250 4.01 7.18 -10.83
CA ASN A 250 4.25 8.54 -11.30
C ASN A 250 3.91 9.58 -10.22
N GLU A 251 4.34 10.83 -10.43
CA GLU A 251 4.05 11.91 -9.48
C GLU A 251 2.55 12.15 -9.30
N THR A 252 1.76 11.96 -10.35
CA THR A 252 0.31 11.84 -10.26
C THR A 252 -0.06 10.39 -10.04
N ASN A 253 -0.75 10.12 -8.94
CA ASN A 253 -1.26 8.80 -8.57
C ASN A 253 -2.63 8.94 -7.91
N TRP A 254 -3.68 8.70 -8.69
CA TRP A 254 -5.04 8.57 -8.19
C TRP A 254 -5.29 7.14 -7.72
N ASN A 255 -5.91 7.00 -6.55
CA ASN A 255 -6.34 5.71 -6.02
C ASN A 255 -7.61 5.18 -6.70
N THR A 256 -8.06 5.87 -7.75
CA THR A 256 -9.30 5.60 -8.45
C THR A 256 -9.04 5.23 -9.91
N ILE A 257 -9.78 4.26 -10.44
CA ILE A 257 -9.83 3.90 -11.87
C ILE A 257 -11.26 3.50 -12.23
N ASN A 258 -11.56 3.44 -13.52
CA ASN A 258 -12.78 2.81 -14.02
C ASN A 258 -12.55 1.32 -14.26
N ALA A 259 -13.23 0.46 -13.50
CA ALA A 259 -13.06 -1.00 -13.62
C ALA A 259 -13.66 -1.60 -14.90
N ASP A 260 -14.32 -0.79 -15.74
CA ASP A 260 -15.05 -1.30 -16.89
C ASP A 260 -14.14 -1.49 -18.11
N THR A 261 -14.00 -2.77 -18.51
CA THR A 261 -13.15 -3.35 -19.59
C THR A 261 -11.77 -3.89 -19.18
N LEU A 262 -11.46 -4.02 -17.89
CA LEU A 262 -10.16 -4.52 -17.42
C LEU A 262 -10.30 -5.98 -16.91
N TYR A 263 -9.42 -6.86 -17.39
CA TYR A 263 -9.25 -8.23 -16.89
C TYR A 263 -7.76 -8.48 -16.71
N ALA A 264 -7.39 -9.42 -15.84
CA ALA A 264 -6.00 -9.78 -15.59
C ALA A 264 -5.30 -10.19 -16.90
N GLY A 265 -4.12 -9.62 -17.16
CA GLY A 265 -3.32 -9.80 -18.37
C GLY A 265 -3.65 -8.85 -19.53
N LYS A 266 -4.43 -7.77 -19.30
CA LYS A 266 -4.71 -6.77 -20.35
C LYS A 266 -3.51 -5.84 -20.53
N GLY A 267 -2.78 -5.97 -21.64
CA GLY A 267 -1.68 -5.07 -21.99
C GLY A 267 -2.14 -3.68 -22.49
N GLY A 268 -1.21 -2.72 -22.53
CA GLY A 268 -1.42 -1.39 -23.12
C GLY A 268 -2.14 -0.39 -22.21
N ILE A 269 -2.24 -0.70 -20.91
CA ILE A 269 -2.88 0.14 -19.89
C ILE A 269 -1.89 0.57 -18.79
N GLU A 270 -0.59 0.37 -18.99
CA GLU A 270 0.44 0.55 -17.98
C GLU A 270 0.45 1.99 -17.43
N ASN A 271 0.27 2.98 -18.31
CA ASN A 271 0.19 4.38 -17.89
C ASN A 271 -1.05 4.66 -17.02
N LEU A 272 -2.21 4.09 -17.40
CA LEU A 272 -3.44 4.19 -16.62
C LEU A 272 -3.25 3.57 -15.23
N LEU A 273 -2.63 2.40 -15.16
CA LEU A 273 -2.33 1.72 -13.89
C LEU A 273 -1.38 2.54 -13.01
N ASN A 274 -0.38 3.18 -13.62
CA ASN A 274 0.63 3.95 -12.92
C ASN A 274 0.13 5.30 -12.38
N THR A 275 -0.79 5.96 -13.08
CA THR A 275 -1.32 7.27 -12.67
C THR A 275 -2.69 7.23 -12.02
N GLY A 276 -3.47 6.16 -12.23
CA GLY A 276 -4.90 6.14 -11.97
C GLY A 276 -5.66 7.17 -12.81
N GLU A 277 -6.94 7.38 -12.48
CA GLU A 277 -7.86 8.33 -13.11
C GLU A 277 -8.50 9.23 -12.06
N GLU A 278 -8.42 10.55 -12.26
CA GLU A 278 -9.03 11.55 -11.37
C GLU A 278 -10.53 11.31 -11.14
N ASN A 279 -11.25 10.90 -12.18
CA ASN A 279 -12.69 10.67 -12.18
C ASN A 279 -13.05 9.18 -12.22
N GLY A 280 -12.13 8.29 -11.80
CA GLY A 280 -12.40 6.86 -11.69
C GLY A 280 -13.53 6.58 -10.71
N VAL A 281 -14.40 5.61 -11.03
CA VAL A 281 -15.58 5.27 -10.21
C VAL A 281 -15.33 4.16 -9.18
N ASN A 282 -14.16 3.50 -9.22
CA ASN A 282 -13.76 2.47 -8.27
C ASN A 282 -12.50 2.89 -7.50
N TRP A 283 -12.48 2.71 -6.18
CA TRP A 283 -11.27 2.88 -5.38
C TRP A 283 -10.44 1.59 -5.48
N ILE A 284 -9.37 1.62 -6.27
CA ILE A 284 -8.49 0.48 -6.55
C ILE A 284 -7.06 1.04 -6.55
N PRO A 285 -6.44 1.28 -5.37
CA PRO A 285 -5.13 1.91 -5.26
C PRO A 285 -4.02 1.03 -5.86
N ALA A 286 -2.92 1.67 -6.28
CA ALA A 286 -1.79 0.96 -6.87
C ALA A 286 -0.88 0.35 -5.80
N GLU A 287 -0.55 -0.92 -5.98
CA GLU A 287 0.56 -1.63 -5.35
C GLU A 287 1.77 -1.58 -6.28
N VAL A 288 2.91 -1.17 -5.72
CA VAL A 288 4.19 -1.12 -6.42
C VAL A 288 5.00 -2.36 -6.07
N ASP A 289 5.11 -3.27 -7.02
CA ASP A 289 5.89 -4.49 -6.94
C ASP A 289 7.27 -4.32 -7.58
N VAL A 290 8.30 -4.83 -6.89
CA VAL A 290 9.68 -4.80 -7.39
C VAL A 290 10.52 -5.81 -6.62
N SER A 291 11.48 -6.45 -7.30
CA SER A 291 12.47 -7.29 -6.63
C SER A 291 13.66 -6.50 -6.08
N ILE A 292 14.24 -6.94 -4.97
CA ILE A 292 15.54 -6.43 -4.50
C ILE A 292 16.68 -6.76 -5.48
N ARG A 293 16.47 -7.76 -6.34
CA ARG A 293 17.38 -8.21 -7.40
C ARG A 293 16.83 -7.85 -8.80
N PRO A 294 17.58 -8.12 -9.89
CA PRO A 294 17.02 -8.10 -11.24
C PRO A 294 15.91 -9.13 -11.45
N GLY A 295 16.11 -10.38 -11.00
CA GLY A 295 15.11 -11.45 -11.07
C GLY A 295 14.20 -11.51 -9.84
N TRP A 296 13.07 -12.20 -9.96
CA TRP A 296 12.16 -12.52 -8.87
C TRP A 296 12.68 -13.68 -8.03
N PHE A 297 13.31 -14.69 -8.64
CA PHE A 297 13.92 -15.81 -7.91
C PHE A 297 15.40 -15.53 -7.60
N TYR A 298 15.96 -16.29 -6.66
CA TYR A 298 17.37 -16.15 -6.33
C TYR A 298 18.24 -16.72 -7.47
N HIS A 299 19.14 -15.87 -7.97
CA HIS A 299 20.21 -16.23 -8.87
C HIS A 299 21.56 -15.77 -8.30
N ALA A 300 22.51 -16.69 -8.13
CA ALA A 300 23.84 -16.36 -7.60
C ALA A 300 24.58 -15.33 -8.48
N LYS A 301 24.34 -15.34 -9.79
CA LYS A 301 24.90 -14.35 -10.74
C LYS A 301 24.43 -12.91 -10.47
N GLU A 302 23.39 -12.74 -9.66
CA GLU A 302 22.80 -11.44 -9.31
C GLU A 302 23.25 -10.93 -7.94
N ASP A 303 24.11 -11.66 -7.22
CA ASP A 303 24.61 -11.26 -5.90
C ASP A 303 25.30 -9.88 -5.93
N SER A 304 25.99 -9.55 -7.02
CA SER A 304 26.59 -8.22 -7.23
C SER A 304 25.62 -7.16 -7.76
N LEU A 305 24.36 -7.52 -8.01
CA LEU A 305 23.32 -6.68 -8.60
C LEU A 305 22.15 -6.43 -7.64
N VAL A 306 22.27 -6.87 -6.39
CA VAL A 306 21.33 -6.53 -5.31
C VAL A 306 21.26 -5.01 -5.19
N LYS A 307 20.03 -4.46 -5.20
CA LYS A 307 19.80 -3.02 -5.07
C LYS A 307 20.45 -2.50 -3.79
N THR A 308 21.08 -1.33 -3.87
CA THR A 308 21.71 -0.70 -2.70
C THR A 308 20.66 -0.10 -1.74
N PRO A 309 21.03 0.18 -0.48
CA PRO A 309 20.18 0.92 0.45
C PRO A 309 19.56 2.19 -0.12
N GLU A 310 20.34 2.99 -0.85
CA GLU A 310 19.90 4.25 -1.47
C GLU A 310 18.89 4.01 -2.59
N GLN A 311 19.11 2.99 -3.43
CA GLN A 311 18.15 2.61 -4.47
C GLN A 311 16.81 2.16 -3.87
N LEU A 312 16.85 1.38 -2.78
CA LEU A 312 15.64 1.00 -2.05
C LEU A 312 14.95 2.20 -1.39
N PHE A 313 15.72 3.18 -0.90
CA PHE A 313 15.17 4.42 -0.36
C PHE A 313 14.50 5.27 -1.46
N ASP A 314 15.09 5.37 -2.65
CA ASP A 314 14.45 6.06 -3.79
C ASP A 314 13.17 5.33 -4.26
N ILE A 315 13.15 4.00 -4.24
CA ILE A 315 11.94 3.19 -4.47
C ILE A 315 10.88 3.51 -3.42
N TYR A 316 11.24 3.54 -2.12
CA TYR A 316 10.32 3.91 -1.04
C TYR A 316 9.69 5.29 -1.26
N LEU A 317 10.48 6.30 -1.65
CA LEU A 317 9.97 7.64 -1.94
C LEU A 317 9.09 7.69 -3.19
N SER A 318 9.36 6.85 -4.20
CA SER A 318 8.59 6.80 -5.45
C SER A 318 7.42 5.81 -5.43
N SER A 319 7.19 5.13 -4.31
CA SER A 319 6.04 4.25 -4.03
C SER A 319 5.23 4.78 -2.83
N VAL A 320 5.66 4.47 -1.60
CA VAL A 320 5.07 4.94 -0.34
C VAL A 320 5.01 6.46 -0.28
N GLY A 321 6.08 7.12 -0.70
CA GLY A 321 6.14 8.58 -0.80
C GLY A 321 5.21 9.19 -1.87
N ARG A 322 4.50 8.38 -2.65
CA ARG A 322 3.53 8.81 -3.66
C ARG A 322 2.14 8.17 -3.45
N GLY A 323 1.87 7.68 -2.24
CA GLY A 323 0.54 7.26 -1.79
C GLY A 323 0.14 5.85 -2.21
N SER A 324 1.11 5.05 -2.66
CA SER A 324 0.96 3.62 -2.98
C SER A 324 1.63 2.75 -1.91
N ASN A 325 1.28 1.47 -1.86
CA ASN A 325 2.08 0.52 -1.07
C ASN A 325 3.22 -0.06 -1.91
N LEU A 326 4.28 -0.51 -1.21
CA LEU A 326 5.42 -1.22 -1.77
C LEU A 326 5.38 -2.70 -1.36
N ILE A 327 5.35 -3.60 -2.33
CA ILE A 327 5.66 -5.01 -2.12
C ILE A 327 7.07 -5.30 -2.66
N LEU A 328 8.03 -5.49 -1.75
CA LEU A 328 9.43 -5.73 -2.11
C LEU A 328 9.73 -7.23 -2.11
N ASN A 329 10.09 -7.79 -3.27
CA ASN A 329 10.48 -9.20 -3.36
C ASN A 329 11.90 -9.43 -2.83
N ILE A 330 12.06 -10.46 -1.98
CA ILE A 330 13.31 -10.84 -1.31
C ILE A 330 13.47 -12.36 -1.43
N PRO A 331 14.10 -12.88 -2.50
CA PRO A 331 14.09 -14.32 -2.74
C PRO A 331 15.09 -15.08 -1.87
N PRO A 332 14.66 -16.12 -1.13
CA PRO A 332 15.56 -17.05 -0.47
C PRO A 332 16.42 -17.81 -1.48
N ASP A 333 17.66 -18.09 -1.09
CA ASP A 333 18.60 -18.87 -1.89
C ASP A 333 18.36 -20.39 -1.77
N ARG A 334 19.22 -21.19 -2.42
CA ARG A 334 19.11 -22.67 -2.43
C ARG A 334 19.29 -23.33 -1.06
N ARG A 335 19.82 -22.62 -0.06
CA ARG A 335 19.87 -23.11 1.32
C ARG A 335 18.48 -23.00 1.96
N GLY A 336 17.60 -22.14 1.45
CA GLY A 336 16.33 -21.76 2.07
C GLY A 336 16.50 -20.60 3.05
N LEU A 337 17.45 -19.69 2.81
CA LEU A 337 17.74 -18.52 3.64
C LEU A 337 17.71 -17.25 2.77
N ILE A 338 17.31 -16.12 3.35
CA ILE A 338 17.58 -14.81 2.71
C ILE A 338 19.09 -14.62 2.73
N ASN A 339 19.69 -14.42 1.55
CA ASN A 339 21.13 -14.29 1.38
C ASN A 339 21.65 -13.04 2.13
N GLU A 340 22.86 -13.16 2.67
CA GLU A 340 23.46 -12.19 3.57
C GLU A 340 23.66 -10.81 2.92
N ILE A 341 23.80 -10.76 1.59
CA ILE A 341 23.90 -9.50 0.82
C ILE A 341 22.57 -8.76 0.84
N ASP A 342 21.46 -9.47 0.63
CA ASP A 342 20.09 -8.94 0.68
C ASP A 342 19.78 -8.44 2.09
N VAL A 343 20.15 -9.22 3.12
CA VAL A 343 20.02 -8.80 4.53
C VAL A 343 20.76 -7.49 4.77
N ALA A 344 22.02 -7.38 4.33
CA ALA A 344 22.81 -6.17 4.52
C ALA A 344 22.19 -4.94 3.83
N SER A 345 21.68 -5.11 2.61
CA SER A 345 20.99 -4.04 1.88
C SER A 345 19.71 -3.60 2.59
N LEU A 346 18.88 -4.55 3.03
CA LEU A 346 17.65 -4.26 3.78
C LEU A 346 17.93 -3.52 5.09
N MET A 347 18.95 -3.92 5.85
CA MET A 347 19.33 -3.22 7.08
C MET A 347 19.87 -1.81 6.80
N GLY A 348 20.64 -1.64 5.73
CA GLY A 348 21.08 -0.31 5.29
C GLY A 348 19.90 0.59 4.89
N TRP A 349 18.94 0.05 4.15
CA TRP A 349 17.73 0.76 3.75
C TRP A 349 16.90 1.18 4.98
N LYS A 350 16.69 0.28 5.93
CA LYS A 350 16.01 0.59 7.18
C LYS A 350 16.72 1.70 7.95
N LYS A 351 18.05 1.64 8.04
CA LYS A 351 18.86 2.68 8.67
C LYS A 351 18.64 4.04 8.00
N LEU A 352 18.58 4.11 6.67
CA LEU A 352 18.27 5.35 5.97
C LEU A 352 16.88 5.87 6.32
N ILE A 353 15.84 5.02 6.32
CA ILE A 353 14.48 5.43 6.73
C ILE A 353 14.50 6.00 8.15
N ASP A 354 15.14 5.30 9.09
CA ASP A 354 15.20 5.72 10.50
C ASP A 354 15.94 7.04 10.69
N GLU A 355 17.06 7.24 10.00
CA GLU A 355 17.85 8.47 10.09
C GLU A 355 17.14 9.65 9.42
N ARG A 356 16.51 9.45 8.26
CA ARG A 356 15.86 10.53 7.50
C ARG A 356 14.53 10.96 8.09
N PHE A 357 13.84 10.08 8.81
CA PHE A 357 12.53 10.37 9.42
C PHE A 357 12.57 10.29 10.96
N GLN A 358 13.76 10.46 11.57
CA GLN A 358 13.95 10.30 13.00
C GLN A 358 13.14 11.32 13.83
N THR A 359 13.16 12.58 13.41
CA THR A 359 12.62 13.70 14.20
C THR A 359 11.67 14.52 13.35
N ASN A 360 10.37 14.39 13.62
CA ASN A 360 9.37 15.29 13.05
C ASN A 360 9.44 16.66 13.74
N LEU A 361 9.97 17.66 13.03
CA LEU A 361 10.14 19.03 13.46
C LEU A 361 8.80 19.79 13.58
N ALA A 362 7.75 19.33 12.90
CA ALA A 362 6.43 19.95 12.86
C ALA A 362 5.51 19.55 14.02
N LYS A 363 5.85 18.47 14.74
CA LYS A 363 4.99 17.89 15.78
C LYS A 363 4.64 18.92 16.86
N ASP A 364 3.33 19.07 17.12
CA ASP A 364 2.75 20.00 18.10
C ASP A 364 3.15 21.48 17.90
N LYS A 365 3.60 21.86 16.70
CA LYS A 365 3.99 23.24 16.38
C LYS A 365 2.79 24.12 16.08
N PRO A 366 2.88 25.45 16.34
CA PRO A 366 1.84 26.41 15.97
C PRO A 366 1.55 26.38 14.47
N VAL A 367 0.26 26.40 14.14
CA VAL A 367 -0.22 26.36 12.76
C VAL A 367 -1.23 27.47 12.51
N VAL A 368 -1.12 28.14 11.37
CA VAL A 368 -2.08 29.13 10.87
C VAL A 368 -2.56 28.68 9.49
N ALA A 369 -3.86 28.79 9.21
CA ALA A 369 -4.40 28.51 7.88
C ALA A 369 -5.07 29.75 7.27
N SER A 370 -5.21 29.74 5.95
CA SER A 370 -5.97 30.77 5.21
C SER A 370 -7.43 30.87 5.67
N SER A 371 -8.02 29.72 6.00
CA SER A 371 -9.39 29.55 6.51
C SER A 371 -9.51 28.16 7.13
N PHE A 372 -10.57 27.92 7.89
CA PHE A 372 -10.95 26.58 8.35
C PHE A 372 -12.45 26.50 8.58
N ARG A 373 -13.01 25.31 8.40
CA ARG A 373 -14.45 25.09 8.24
C ARG A 373 -15.27 25.64 9.40
N GLY A 374 -16.14 26.60 9.09
CA GLY A 374 -17.02 27.31 10.03
C GLY A 374 -16.32 27.89 11.27
N GLU A 375 -15.02 28.19 11.17
CA GLU A 375 -14.19 28.64 12.29
C GLU A 375 -14.28 27.72 13.53
N SER A 376 -14.50 26.43 13.31
CA SER A 376 -14.58 25.42 14.37
C SER A 376 -13.23 24.75 14.60
N SER A 377 -12.80 24.67 15.86
CA SER A 377 -11.58 23.92 16.25
C SER A 377 -11.66 22.42 15.94
N ALA A 378 -12.83 21.88 15.60
CA ALA A 378 -12.95 20.52 15.09
C ALA A 378 -12.21 20.31 13.75
N TYR A 379 -12.03 21.37 12.95
CA TYR A 379 -11.37 21.35 11.64
C TYR A 379 -10.20 22.35 11.56
N GLY A 380 -9.69 22.75 12.72
CA GLY A 380 -8.66 23.78 12.85
C GLY A 380 -7.33 23.40 12.21
N PRO A 381 -6.46 24.40 11.95
CA PRO A 381 -5.15 24.17 11.36
C PRO A 381 -4.23 23.29 12.22
N GLU A 382 -4.38 23.31 13.55
CA GLU A 382 -3.54 22.54 14.46
C GLU A 382 -3.69 21.01 14.29
N LYS A 383 -4.74 20.56 13.60
CA LYS A 383 -4.98 19.13 13.34
C LYS A 383 -3.96 18.49 12.42
N VAL A 384 -3.22 19.28 11.63
CA VAL A 384 -2.19 18.75 10.74
C VAL A 384 -0.90 18.37 11.46
N THR A 385 -0.69 18.78 12.71
CA THR A 385 0.54 18.54 13.48
C THR A 385 0.32 17.85 14.82
N ASP A 386 -0.92 17.42 15.12
CA ASP A 386 -1.32 16.81 16.40
C ASP A 386 -1.01 15.30 16.51
N GLY A 387 -0.56 14.69 15.41
CA GLY A 387 -0.22 13.26 15.35
C GLY A 387 -1.41 12.31 15.46
N ASN A 388 -2.65 12.79 15.28
CA ASN A 388 -3.85 11.98 15.33
C ASN A 388 -4.42 11.75 13.92
N LYS A 389 -4.42 10.49 13.48
CA LYS A 389 -4.86 10.10 12.14
C LYS A 389 -6.36 10.31 11.87
N ASP A 390 -7.16 10.52 12.92
CA ASP A 390 -8.62 10.69 12.83
C ASP A 390 -9.06 12.17 12.90
N THR A 391 -8.12 13.10 13.06
CA THR A 391 -8.36 14.54 12.94
C THR A 391 -7.81 15.09 11.63
N TYR A 392 -8.32 16.25 11.22
CA TYR A 392 -7.91 16.88 9.97
C TYR A 392 -8.25 18.36 9.93
N TRP A 393 -7.44 19.13 9.20
CA TRP A 393 -7.80 20.46 8.75
C TRP A 393 -8.67 20.37 7.51
N ALA A 394 -9.74 21.17 7.48
CA ALA A 394 -10.60 21.32 6.32
C ALA A 394 -11.11 22.76 6.18
N ILE A 395 -11.44 23.16 4.97
CA ILE A 395 -12.05 24.47 4.65
C ILE A 395 -13.53 24.32 4.28
N ASP A 396 -14.22 25.45 4.09
CA ASP A 396 -15.64 25.45 3.70
C ASP A 396 -15.84 24.90 2.27
N ASP A 397 -17.03 24.36 1.99
CA ASP A 397 -17.29 23.52 0.80
C ASP A 397 -17.13 24.27 -0.54
N GLU A 398 -17.31 25.59 -0.54
CA GLU A 398 -17.18 26.44 -1.72
C GLU A 398 -15.71 26.68 -2.12
N GLN A 399 -14.75 26.38 -1.23
CA GLN A 399 -13.33 26.65 -1.43
C GLN A 399 -12.59 25.38 -1.89
N LYS A 400 -11.78 25.49 -2.95
CA LYS A 400 -10.97 24.39 -3.52
C LYS A 400 -9.46 24.61 -3.38
N ALA A 401 -9.06 25.72 -2.77
CA ALA A 401 -7.69 26.13 -2.57
C ALA A 401 -7.57 26.74 -1.17
N GLY A 402 -6.39 26.62 -0.58
CA GLY A 402 -6.12 27.09 0.77
C GLY A 402 -4.67 26.84 1.17
N SER A 403 -4.25 27.39 2.29
CA SER A 403 -2.88 27.20 2.77
C SER A 403 -2.83 26.97 4.27
N VAL A 404 -1.78 26.28 4.69
CA VAL A 404 -1.43 25.96 6.07
C VAL A 404 0.04 26.30 6.28
N GLU A 405 0.31 27.18 7.23
CA GLU A 405 1.63 27.64 7.65
C GLU A 405 1.98 27.04 9.01
N ILE A 406 3.17 26.44 9.12
CA ILE A 406 3.71 25.85 10.34
C ILE A 406 4.94 26.66 10.76
N ASP A 407 4.97 27.08 12.03
CA ASP A 407 6.12 27.77 12.63
C ASP A 407 6.92 26.79 13.50
N LEU A 408 8.14 26.46 13.05
CA LEU A 408 9.05 25.55 13.76
C LEU A 408 9.61 26.18 15.06
N GLY A 409 9.45 27.48 15.25
CA GLY A 409 9.89 28.28 16.40
C GLY A 409 11.32 28.81 16.29
N GLU A 410 12.17 28.16 15.48
CA GLU A 410 13.51 28.58 15.14
C GLU A 410 13.90 28.03 13.77
N ASN A 411 14.97 28.55 13.17
CA ASN A 411 15.50 28.03 11.92
C ASN A 411 15.96 26.58 12.10
N LYS A 412 15.47 25.69 11.22
CA LYS A 412 15.87 24.29 11.14
C LYS A 412 16.26 23.93 9.72
N GLN A 413 17.20 23.00 9.59
CA GLN A 413 17.48 22.37 8.31
C GLN A 413 16.35 21.39 7.98
N ILE A 414 15.80 21.51 6.77
CA ILE A 414 14.67 20.72 6.27
C ILE A 414 15.11 20.01 5.00
N ASN A 415 14.81 18.72 4.92
CA ASN A 415 15.19 17.83 3.83
C ASN A 415 13.98 17.10 3.24
N TYR A 416 12.97 16.79 4.08
CA TYR A 416 11.76 16.11 3.66
C TYR A 416 10.51 16.75 4.24
N ILE A 417 9.44 16.75 3.45
CA ILE A 417 8.10 17.14 3.88
C ILE A 417 7.15 16.01 3.55
N LEU A 418 6.37 15.57 4.54
CA LEU A 418 5.33 14.57 4.38
C LEU A 418 3.97 15.25 4.50
N VAL A 419 3.02 14.93 3.61
CA VAL A 419 1.64 15.41 3.64
C VAL A 419 0.68 14.25 3.44
N GLN A 420 -0.44 14.22 4.17
CA GLN A 420 -1.48 13.18 4.05
C GLN A 420 -2.87 13.80 3.91
N GLU A 421 -3.68 13.25 3.01
CA GLU A 421 -5.12 13.51 3.00
C GLU A 421 -5.85 12.56 3.95
N TYR A 422 -6.99 12.99 4.48
CA TYR A 422 -7.90 12.11 5.21
C TYR A 422 -8.74 11.27 4.23
N ILE A 423 -8.12 10.24 3.65
CA ILE A 423 -8.70 9.46 2.55
C ILE A 423 -10.00 8.73 2.89
N LYS A 424 -10.41 8.62 4.17
CA LYS A 424 -11.75 8.14 4.55
C LYS A 424 -12.88 8.99 3.94
N LEU A 425 -12.58 10.25 3.58
CA LEU A 425 -13.49 11.14 2.86
C LEU A 425 -13.12 11.31 1.36
N GLY A 426 -12.32 10.39 0.81
CA GLY A 426 -11.89 10.37 -0.58
C GLY A 426 -10.62 11.17 -0.85
N GLN A 427 -10.05 10.98 -2.04
CA GLN A 427 -8.87 11.72 -2.53
C GLN A 427 -9.33 12.99 -3.26
N ARG A 428 -8.71 14.13 -2.98
CA ARG A 428 -9.21 15.46 -3.38
C ARG A 428 -8.17 16.31 -4.08
N VAL A 429 -6.94 16.39 -3.55
CA VAL A 429 -5.94 17.38 -4.01
C VAL A 429 -5.45 17.04 -5.41
N LYS A 430 -5.47 18.04 -6.29
CA LYS A 430 -5.03 17.94 -7.69
C LYS A 430 -3.69 18.61 -7.94
N SER A 431 -3.39 19.67 -7.19
CA SER A 431 -2.10 20.35 -7.24
C SER A 431 -1.83 21.12 -5.96
N PHE A 432 -0.56 21.16 -5.56
CA PHE A 432 -0.10 21.87 -4.37
C PHE A 432 1.36 22.30 -4.51
N SER A 433 1.82 23.18 -3.63
CA SER A 433 3.23 23.50 -3.42
C SER A 433 3.61 23.54 -1.95
N ILE A 434 4.90 23.37 -1.70
CA ILE A 434 5.55 23.60 -0.41
C ILE A 434 6.45 24.81 -0.57
N GLU A 435 6.32 25.74 0.36
CA GLU A 435 7.11 26.97 0.41
C GLU A 435 7.79 27.10 1.78
N THR A 436 8.92 27.79 1.80
CA THR A 436 9.61 28.16 3.05
C THR A 436 9.80 29.65 3.11
N LEU A 437 9.76 30.22 4.32
CA LEU A 437 10.01 31.64 4.53
C LEU A 437 11.51 31.89 4.58
N GLN A 438 12.04 32.57 3.57
CA GLN A 438 13.45 32.94 3.45
C GLN A 438 13.56 34.44 3.21
N ASN A 439 14.36 35.15 4.01
CA ASN A 439 14.54 36.61 3.89
C ASN A 439 13.19 37.37 3.85
N ASN A 440 12.23 36.97 4.68
CA ASN A 440 10.85 37.48 4.74
C ASN A 440 10.05 37.32 3.43
N GLN A 441 10.45 36.41 2.55
CA GLN A 441 9.73 36.06 1.33
C GLN A 441 9.43 34.57 1.29
N TRP A 442 8.26 34.22 0.79
CA TRP A 442 7.90 32.82 0.56
C TRP A 442 8.56 32.34 -0.73
N VAL A 443 9.33 31.27 -0.63
CA VAL A 443 10.04 30.64 -1.75
C VAL A 443 9.53 29.22 -1.92
N GLU A 444 9.03 28.89 -3.12
CA GLU A 444 8.64 27.52 -3.46
C GLU A 444 9.87 26.60 -3.46
N VAL A 445 9.81 25.54 -2.66
CA VAL A 445 10.88 24.52 -2.55
C VAL A 445 10.47 23.18 -3.13
N ALA A 446 9.17 22.95 -3.31
CA ALA A 446 8.61 21.79 -4.01
C ALA A 446 7.21 22.08 -4.54
N ASN A 447 6.79 21.31 -5.54
CA ASN A 447 5.40 21.24 -5.99
C ASN A 447 5.03 19.79 -6.34
N GLY A 448 3.73 19.56 -6.51
CA GLY A 448 3.21 18.25 -6.88
C GLY A 448 1.75 18.31 -7.30
N THR A 449 1.25 17.16 -7.78
CA THR A 449 -0.14 16.99 -8.19
C THR A 449 -0.98 16.40 -7.06
N THR A 450 -1.06 15.07 -6.98
CA THR A 450 -1.86 14.33 -5.99
C THR A 450 -1.11 14.14 -4.67
N ILE A 451 -1.86 14.09 -3.56
CA ILE A 451 -1.33 13.71 -2.23
C ILE A 451 -1.76 12.28 -1.87
N GLY A 452 -3.06 12.00 -1.82
CA GLY A 452 -3.58 10.68 -1.46
C GLY A 452 -3.28 10.31 -0.01
N TYR A 453 -3.03 9.02 0.22
CA TYR A 453 -2.75 8.52 1.57
C TYR A 453 -1.49 9.14 2.19
N LYS A 454 -0.44 9.32 1.38
CA LYS A 454 0.84 9.86 1.82
C LYS A 454 1.65 10.42 0.66
N ARG A 455 2.19 11.62 0.82
CA ARG A 455 3.12 12.27 -0.11
C ARG A 455 4.37 12.67 0.62
N ILE A 456 5.52 12.11 0.26
CA ILE A 456 6.83 12.50 0.79
C ILE A 456 7.61 13.23 -0.30
N LEU A 457 8.03 14.46 0.00
CA LEU A 457 8.77 15.32 -0.90
C LEU A 457 10.19 15.44 -0.37
N ARG A 458 11.15 14.90 -1.12
CA ARG A 458 12.56 15.21 -0.93
C ARG A 458 12.83 16.58 -1.56
N ILE A 459 13.43 17.49 -0.79
CA ILE A 459 13.78 18.82 -1.27
C ILE A 459 15.30 19.04 -1.24
N THR A 460 15.76 20.08 -1.94
CA THR A 460 17.10 20.62 -1.69
C THR A 460 17.15 21.12 -0.25
N PRO A 461 18.12 20.70 0.57
CA PRO A 461 18.18 21.09 1.97
C PRO A 461 18.12 22.62 2.14
N VAL A 462 17.21 23.08 2.99
CA VAL A 462 16.98 24.51 3.24
C VAL A 462 16.90 24.76 4.73
N GLU A 463 17.46 25.88 5.18
CA GLU A 463 17.29 26.35 6.55
C GLU A 463 16.13 27.34 6.61
N ALA A 464 15.08 27.02 7.37
CA ALA A 464 13.91 27.87 7.51
C ALA A 464 13.22 27.67 8.87
N GLN A 465 12.58 28.73 9.37
CA GLN A 465 11.72 28.66 10.54
C GLN A 465 10.27 28.32 10.19
N LYS A 466 9.80 28.72 9.00
CA LYS A 466 8.41 28.52 8.60
C LYS A 466 8.28 27.77 7.30
N VAL A 467 7.32 26.85 7.28
CA VAL A 467 6.95 26.04 6.11
C VAL A 467 5.47 26.23 5.82
N ARG A 468 5.12 26.35 4.54
CA ARG A 468 3.74 26.53 4.10
C ARG A 468 3.36 25.51 3.04
N LEU A 469 2.29 24.76 3.29
CA LEU A 469 1.57 24.01 2.28
C LEU A 469 0.56 24.94 1.60
N VAL A 470 0.57 24.99 0.28
CA VAL A 470 -0.41 25.72 -0.53
C VAL A 470 -1.13 24.73 -1.44
N ILE A 471 -2.41 24.47 -1.16
CA ILE A 471 -3.28 23.71 -2.07
C ILE A 471 -3.77 24.66 -3.16
N LYS A 472 -3.40 24.38 -4.41
CA LYS A 472 -3.70 25.22 -5.58
C LYS A 472 -5.04 24.83 -6.23
N ASP A 473 -5.34 23.54 -6.30
CA ASP A 473 -6.60 23.02 -6.83
C ASP A 473 -6.96 21.66 -6.21
N SER A 474 -8.26 21.36 -6.13
CA SER A 474 -8.81 20.12 -5.57
C SER A 474 -10.20 19.79 -6.12
N LYS A 475 -10.60 18.52 -6.08
CA LYS A 475 -11.94 18.06 -6.52
C LYS A 475 -13.06 18.70 -5.68
N ALA A 476 -12.82 18.87 -4.38
CA ALA A 476 -13.67 19.50 -3.38
C ALA A 476 -12.79 20.07 -2.26
N CYS A 477 -13.36 20.76 -1.27
CA CYS A 477 -12.64 21.33 -0.13
C CYS A 477 -11.54 20.37 0.40
N PRO A 478 -10.26 20.81 0.45
CA PRO A 478 -9.15 19.98 0.92
C PRO A 478 -9.37 19.47 2.34
N VAL A 479 -8.89 18.25 2.59
CA VAL A 479 -8.93 17.62 3.92
C VAL A 479 -7.57 17.00 4.20
N ILE A 480 -6.74 17.71 4.98
CA ILE A 480 -5.36 17.30 5.29
C ILE A 480 -5.30 16.80 6.74
N SER A 481 -4.88 15.56 6.92
CA SER A 481 -4.81 14.92 8.24
C SER A 481 -3.44 15.03 8.90
N ASN A 482 -2.36 15.20 8.12
CA ASN A 482 -1.02 15.23 8.68
C ASN A 482 -0.05 16.00 7.78
N ILE A 483 0.83 16.78 8.40
CA ILE A 483 2.02 17.39 7.81
C ILE A 483 3.20 17.16 8.74
N GLU A 484 4.27 16.57 8.22
CA GLU A 484 5.51 16.33 8.96
C GLU A 484 6.70 16.95 8.22
N ILE A 485 7.70 17.39 8.99
CA ILE A 485 8.87 18.10 8.47
C ILE A 485 10.11 17.44 9.09
N TYR A 486 11.10 17.08 8.26
CA TYR A 486 12.29 16.32 8.65
C TYR A 486 13.58 16.91 8.11
#